data_AF-A0A284QV87-F1
#
_entry.id   AF-A0A284QV87-F1
#
_cell.length_a   1.000
_cell.length_b   1.000
_cell.length_c   1.000
_cell.angle_alpha   90.00
_cell.angle_beta   90.00
_cell.angle_gamma   90.00
#
_symmetry.space_group_name_H-M   'P 1'
#
loop_
_entity.id
_entity.type
_entity.pdbx_description
1 polymer ?
#
loop_
_entity_poly.entity_id
_entity_poly.type
_entity_poly.pdbx_seq_one_letter_code
_entity_poly.pdbx_strand_id
1 'polypeptide(L)'
;MQFLRILWPILLGTLFTTVQGARRNTKRQTNLSQFVSTSGSQFIVNGRRVLSNEFKFVGANAPWLPTLITSQSQFFISSSLALKNEGTEDDIKSTLCNMSDAGIKVVRTWGFNDVTEIPENKNQTWFQLINKDGTVTINNGTNGLQKLDFVLEAAHECNILVIISLTNNWNPIANSSTNNTRPRNTLSNDFGGMDTYTRQFGGSMHDEFYTNATLLAAFQNYTTQIVTRYVNNPTVFSWEIANDPRCNSSVEASPSCTAQTVTQWHSTIAQHIKSIDPNHIVSSGNQGFFCVGCPKLFPLRPPPPAPQVSAAPGLRRATKPQFLTKRKLMMRREERRRMNRALSGGDVSGVRVRGRWVASRTRRQEENEAGSAFDGSAGVDTEDILNIPEIGYSTFQFFPDQNTYIQGPADSGLSSFQNVLQEGLDWIQLQGELSSTFGKPVALTAFGLVSQQHAPDFVPFNTTVAPFAANSQGTTLSLNNTTTSSQTSNSTFGVTSAQRTQAYSAWLDAGITSGLAGIMQYQWGVSNVTAAAGTSFSPNEDSTSASPDETGTSSSPDDGYSIIDSNTEDTESIISAASLQIASDT
;
A
#
# COMPACT_ATOMS: atom_id res chain seq x y z
N MET A 1 -29.26 -33.97 -93.65
CA MET A 1 -28.14 -34.72 -94.25
C MET A 1 -26.92 -34.45 -93.37
N GLN A 2 -26.56 -35.30 -92.38
CA GLN A 2 -25.58 -36.42 -92.46
C GLN A 2 -24.18 -35.91 -92.91
N PHE A 3 -23.03 -36.01 -92.23
CA PHE A 3 -22.39 -36.94 -91.27
C PHE A 3 -21.36 -36.16 -90.39
N LEU A 4 -21.19 -36.35 -89.06
CA LEU A 4 -20.49 -37.41 -88.29
C LEU A 4 -18.92 -37.39 -88.40
N ARG A 5 -18.19 -36.96 -87.35
CA ARG A 5 -17.20 -37.70 -86.49
C ARG A 5 -15.84 -36.95 -86.52
N ILE A 6 -14.94 -36.84 -85.53
CA ILE A 6 -14.74 -37.39 -84.17
C ILE A 6 -13.46 -36.71 -83.58
N LEU A 7 -13.45 -36.53 -82.24
CA LEU A 7 -12.31 -36.44 -81.28
C LEU A 7 -11.25 -35.31 -81.31
N TRP A 8 -11.28 -34.56 -80.19
CA TRP A 8 -10.22 -33.94 -79.37
C TRP A 8 -8.97 -34.83 -79.11
N PRO A 9 -7.88 -34.38 -78.43
CA PRO A 9 -7.65 -33.09 -77.75
C PRO A 9 -6.19 -32.51 -77.83
N ILE A 10 -5.97 -31.40 -77.09
CA ILE A 10 -4.80 -31.10 -76.21
C ILE A 10 -3.98 -29.81 -76.52
N LEU A 11 -4.03 -28.92 -75.52
CA LEU A 11 -3.11 -27.84 -75.11
C LEU A 11 -2.81 -26.69 -76.10
N LEU A 12 -3.46 -25.53 -75.88
CA LEU A 12 -2.90 -24.23 -76.22
C LEU A 12 -2.60 -23.44 -74.95
N GLY A 13 -1.34 -23.00 -74.85
CA GLY A 13 -0.79 -22.29 -73.72
C GLY A 13 -1.31 -20.87 -73.57
N THR A 14 -1.25 -20.39 -72.33
CA THR A 14 -1.43 -18.98 -71.99
C THR A 14 -0.33 -18.55 -71.02
N LEU A 15 0.22 -17.39 -71.35
CA LEU A 15 1.29 -16.62 -70.70
C LEU A 15 1.22 -16.65 -69.15
N PHE A 16 2.35 -16.97 -68.52
CA PHE A 16 2.66 -16.54 -67.16
C PHE A 16 3.29 -15.15 -67.21
N THR A 17 2.58 -14.13 -66.73
CA THR A 17 3.18 -12.87 -66.28
C THR A 17 3.46 -13.00 -64.79
N THR A 18 4.73 -13.04 -64.42
CA THR A 18 5.16 -13.01 -63.02
C THR A 18 5.01 -11.58 -62.48
N VAL A 19 3.92 -11.30 -61.76
CA VAL A 19 3.87 -10.16 -60.85
C VAL A 19 4.66 -10.55 -59.60
N GLN A 20 5.90 -10.10 -59.49
CA GLN A 20 6.61 -10.09 -58.21
C GLN A 20 5.87 -9.12 -57.28
N GLY A 21 4.94 -9.66 -56.49
CA GLY A 21 4.42 -8.97 -55.32
C GLY A 21 5.59 -8.71 -54.38
N ALA A 22 6.01 -7.45 -54.28
CA ALA A 22 6.97 -7.01 -53.29
C ALA A 22 6.47 -7.46 -51.91
N ARG A 23 7.13 -8.45 -51.30
CA ARG A 23 6.98 -8.73 -49.87
C ARG A 23 7.45 -7.47 -49.15
N ARG A 24 6.52 -6.58 -48.81
CA ARG A 24 6.70 -5.69 -47.68
C ARG A 24 6.87 -6.59 -46.46
N ASN A 25 8.13 -6.83 -46.09
CA ASN A 25 8.46 -7.20 -44.72
C ASN A 25 8.04 -6.01 -43.85
N THR A 26 6.77 -5.97 -43.46
CA THR A 26 6.36 -5.25 -42.28
C THR A 26 7.06 -5.95 -41.13
N LYS A 27 8.25 -5.44 -40.75
CA LYS A 27 8.73 -5.61 -39.38
C LYS A 27 7.59 -5.11 -38.51
N ARG A 28 6.82 -6.04 -37.94
CA ARG A 28 5.91 -5.73 -36.84
C ARG A 28 6.82 -5.39 -35.67
N GLN A 29 7.30 -4.15 -35.63
CA GLN A 29 7.76 -3.55 -34.38
C GLN A 29 6.50 -3.46 -33.52
N THR A 30 6.24 -4.49 -32.73
CA THR A 30 5.37 -4.37 -31.58
C THR A 30 6.06 -3.38 -30.65
N ASN A 31 5.65 -2.11 -30.68
CA ASN A 31 5.95 -1.17 -29.60
C ASN A 31 5.30 -1.75 -28.34
N LEU A 32 6.05 -2.56 -27.61
CA LEU A 32 5.63 -3.07 -26.31
C LEU A 32 5.60 -1.87 -25.35
N SER A 33 4.47 -1.69 -24.65
CA SER A 33 4.30 -0.58 -23.70
C SER A 33 5.35 -0.68 -22.58
N GLN A 34 6.00 0.46 -22.27
CA GLN A 34 6.96 0.59 -21.17
C GLN A 34 6.29 0.75 -19.81
N PHE A 35 4.97 1.00 -19.80
CA PHE A 35 4.18 1.16 -18.60
C PHE A 35 3.75 -0.19 -18.02
N VAL A 36 3.64 -0.25 -16.70
CA VAL A 36 3.04 -1.39 -16.01
C VAL A 36 1.56 -1.48 -16.38
N SER A 37 1.11 -2.68 -16.68
CA SER A 37 -0.29 -3.01 -16.98
C SER A 37 -0.69 -4.28 -16.23
N THR A 38 -1.96 -4.70 -16.35
CA THR A 38 -2.45 -5.94 -15.75
C THR A 38 -2.99 -6.90 -16.80
N SER A 39 -2.80 -8.19 -16.57
CA SER A 39 -3.40 -9.27 -17.35
C SER A 39 -3.87 -10.36 -16.41
N GLY A 40 -5.17 -10.41 -16.16
CA GLY A 40 -5.72 -11.26 -15.11
C GLY A 40 -5.09 -10.91 -13.76
N SER A 41 -4.63 -11.94 -13.04
CA SER A 41 -4.03 -11.83 -11.71
C SER A 41 -2.58 -11.29 -11.66
N GLN A 42 -2.01 -10.87 -12.79
CA GLN A 42 -0.58 -10.54 -12.91
C GLN A 42 -0.36 -9.10 -13.37
N PHE A 43 0.72 -8.47 -12.88
CA PHE A 43 1.27 -7.27 -13.52
C PHE A 43 2.12 -7.68 -14.73
N ILE A 44 2.15 -6.81 -15.74
CA ILE A 44 2.97 -6.96 -16.94
C ILE A 44 3.73 -5.66 -17.18
N VAL A 45 5.03 -5.76 -17.45
CA VAL A 45 5.86 -4.62 -17.87
C VAL A 45 6.85 -5.08 -18.93
N ASN A 46 7.04 -4.29 -19.99
CA ASN A 46 8.05 -4.56 -21.02
C ASN A 46 9.13 -3.47 -20.99
N GLY A 47 10.38 -3.81 -21.34
CA GLY A 47 11.40 -2.81 -21.63
C GLY A 47 12.21 -2.28 -20.44
N ARG A 48 12.12 -2.90 -19.27
CA ARG A 48 13.20 -2.93 -18.26
C ARG A 48 13.87 -4.32 -18.36
N ARG A 49 15.01 -4.59 -17.72
CA ARG A 49 15.74 -5.89 -17.79
C ARG A 49 14.96 -7.09 -17.17
N VAL A 50 13.69 -7.23 -17.49
CA VAL A 50 12.75 -8.28 -17.08
C VAL A 50 12.62 -9.21 -18.29
N LEU A 51 13.03 -10.47 -18.12
CA LEU A 51 13.03 -11.48 -19.18
C LEU A 51 11.67 -12.18 -19.33
N SER A 52 10.75 -11.95 -18.40
CA SER A 52 9.39 -12.47 -18.39
C SER A 52 8.36 -11.34 -18.63
N ASN A 53 7.19 -11.70 -19.15
CA ASN A 53 6.06 -10.76 -19.24
C ASN A 53 5.37 -10.57 -17.87
N GLU A 54 5.64 -11.42 -16.88
CA GLU A 54 5.03 -11.36 -15.55
C GLU A 54 5.93 -10.54 -14.61
N PHE A 55 5.35 -9.53 -13.97
CA PHE A 55 6.05 -8.69 -13.02
C PHE A 55 5.53 -8.93 -11.60
N LYS A 56 6.35 -9.60 -10.79
CA LYS A 56 6.18 -9.69 -9.34
C LYS A 56 7.30 -8.92 -8.67
N PHE A 57 7.06 -8.41 -7.46
CA PHE A 57 8.06 -7.62 -6.77
C PHE A 57 8.03 -7.74 -5.25
N VAL A 58 9.22 -7.65 -4.66
CA VAL A 58 9.39 -7.12 -3.30
C VAL A 58 9.64 -5.62 -3.42
N GLY A 59 8.96 -4.86 -2.56
CA GLY A 59 9.00 -3.42 -2.52
C GLY A 59 9.25 -2.87 -1.12
N ALA A 60 9.32 -1.55 -1.01
CA ALA A 60 9.49 -0.87 0.27
C ALA A 60 8.72 0.46 0.29
N ASN A 61 8.34 0.93 1.47
CA ASN A 61 7.76 2.25 1.67
C ASN A 61 8.84 3.22 2.16
N ALA A 62 8.91 4.39 1.53
CA ALA A 62 9.77 5.48 1.94
C ALA A 62 9.04 6.81 1.69
N PRO A 63 8.03 7.13 2.52
CA PRO A 63 7.18 8.31 2.33
C PRO A 63 7.93 9.63 2.52
N TRP A 64 9.04 9.59 3.26
CA TRP A 64 9.91 10.72 3.56
C TRP A 64 10.90 11.05 2.44
N LEU A 65 11.03 10.24 1.38
CA LEU A 65 11.98 10.52 0.28
C LEU A 65 11.84 11.93 -0.30
N PRO A 66 10.63 12.44 -0.62
CA PRO A 66 10.48 13.77 -1.18
C PRO A 66 10.74 14.90 -0.17
N THR A 67 10.87 14.58 1.13
CA THR A 67 11.09 15.56 2.21
C THR A 67 12.55 15.70 2.61
N LEU A 68 13.45 14.89 2.03
CA LEU A 68 14.89 15.09 2.16
C LEU A 68 15.25 16.49 1.62
N ILE A 69 15.68 17.35 2.53
CA ILE A 69 16.03 18.75 2.25
C ILE A 69 17.41 18.80 1.60
N THR A 70 17.60 19.78 0.71
CA THR A 70 18.91 20.21 0.21
C THR A 70 19.65 21.05 1.25
N SER A 71 20.85 20.65 1.68
CA SER A 71 21.87 21.64 1.99
C SER A 71 22.21 22.32 0.67
N GLN A 72 21.67 23.52 0.44
CA GLN A 72 22.28 24.38 -0.57
C GLN A 72 23.66 24.70 -0.03
N SER A 73 24.70 24.08 -0.60
CA SER A 73 25.98 24.76 -0.66
C SER A 73 25.74 26.04 -1.46
N GLN A 74 25.52 27.15 -0.74
CA GLN A 74 25.62 28.47 -1.33
C GLN A 74 27.07 28.67 -1.76
N PHE A 75 27.42 28.19 -2.95
CA PHE A 75 28.65 28.60 -3.61
C PHE A 75 28.30 29.20 -4.96
N PHE A 76 28.08 30.52 -4.95
CA PHE A 76 28.10 31.33 -6.14
C PHE A 76 29.48 31.22 -6.79
N ILE A 77 29.57 30.54 -7.93
CA ILE A 77 30.64 30.75 -8.89
C ILE A 77 30.02 31.02 -10.25
N SER A 78 30.17 32.27 -10.69
CA SER A 78 29.95 32.66 -12.07
C SER A 78 30.98 31.96 -12.96
N SER A 79 30.62 30.85 -13.58
CA SER A 79 31.11 30.47 -14.90
C SER A 79 30.43 29.19 -15.36
N SER A 80 30.19 29.14 -16.66
CA SER A 80 29.56 28.06 -17.40
C SER A 80 30.27 26.71 -17.20
N LEU A 81 29.85 25.93 -16.21
CA LEU A 81 30.01 24.47 -16.15
C LEU A 81 28.91 23.94 -15.23
N ALA A 82 28.26 22.86 -15.64
CA ALA A 82 27.10 22.28 -14.95
C ALA A 82 27.39 22.06 -13.45
N LEU A 83 26.73 22.84 -12.60
CA LEU A 83 26.70 22.63 -11.16
C LEU A 83 25.81 21.41 -10.90
N LYS A 84 26.45 20.30 -10.50
CA LYS A 84 25.76 19.21 -9.81
C LYS A 84 25.37 19.70 -8.42
N ASN A 85 24.12 19.50 -8.04
CA ASN A 85 23.60 19.74 -6.69
C ASN A 85 24.19 18.67 -5.73
N GLU A 86 25.47 18.79 -5.39
CA GLU A 86 26.13 17.84 -4.47
C GLU A 86 25.58 18.05 -3.05
N GLY A 87 24.97 16.98 -2.51
CA GLY A 87 24.62 16.89 -1.10
C GLY A 87 23.35 16.09 -0.75
N THR A 88 22.29 16.12 -1.56
CA THR A 88 20.93 15.64 -1.09
C THR A 88 20.09 14.94 -2.14
N GLU A 89 20.23 15.37 -3.38
CA GLU A 89 19.95 14.53 -4.56
C GLU A 89 20.76 13.23 -4.48
N ASP A 90 21.97 13.29 -3.92
CA ASP A 90 22.81 12.14 -3.62
C ASP A 90 22.19 11.20 -2.57
N ASP A 91 21.52 11.71 -1.53
CA ASP A 91 20.90 10.86 -0.49
C ASP A 91 19.64 10.16 -1.01
N ILE A 92 18.79 10.86 -1.75
CA ILE A 92 17.61 10.25 -2.40
C ILE A 92 18.06 9.16 -3.38
N LYS A 93 19.04 9.46 -4.23
CA LYS A 93 19.56 8.51 -5.22
C LYS A 93 20.29 7.35 -4.56
N SER A 94 21.14 7.60 -3.57
CA SER A 94 21.86 6.54 -2.84
C SER A 94 20.88 5.64 -2.11
N THR A 95 19.86 6.20 -1.47
CA THR A 95 18.79 5.41 -0.84
C THR A 95 18.11 4.49 -1.86
N LEU A 96 17.67 5.03 -2.99
CA LEU A 96 17.00 4.25 -4.04
C LEU A 96 17.92 3.20 -4.67
N CYS A 97 19.19 3.51 -4.88
CA CYS A 97 20.15 2.55 -5.43
C CYS A 97 20.49 1.46 -4.41
N ASN A 98 20.63 1.78 -3.13
CA ASN A 98 20.81 0.79 -2.06
C ASN A 98 19.59 -0.14 -1.93
N MET A 99 18.37 0.41 -2.01
CA MET A 99 17.16 -0.40 -2.10
C MET A 99 17.21 -1.36 -3.30
N SER A 100 17.60 -0.84 -4.47
CA SER A 100 17.71 -1.65 -5.70
C SER A 100 18.74 -2.79 -5.57
N ASP A 101 19.87 -2.52 -4.91
CA ASP A 101 20.92 -3.49 -4.61
C ASP A 101 20.43 -4.57 -3.63
N ALA A 102 19.56 -4.21 -2.68
CA ALA A 102 18.81 -5.15 -1.83
C ALA A 102 17.65 -5.86 -2.57
N GLY A 103 17.54 -5.67 -3.89
CA GLY A 103 16.54 -6.35 -4.73
C GLY A 103 15.16 -5.69 -4.75
N ILE A 104 14.96 -4.53 -4.12
CA ILE A 104 13.69 -3.78 -4.19
C ILE A 104 13.45 -3.33 -5.65
N LYS A 105 12.24 -3.60 -6.16
CA LYS A 105 11.84 -3.19 -7.53
C LYS A 105 10.81 -2.08 -7.56
N VAL A 106 10.06 -1.90 -6.47
CA VAL A 106 9.00 -0.90 -6.37
C VAL A 106 9.11 -0.17 -5.04
N VAL A 107 9.07 1.16 -5.08
CA VAL A 107 9.00 2.01 -3.90
C VAL A 107 7.67 2.71 -3.84
N ARG A 108 7.03 2.72 -2.67
CA ARG A 108 5.81 3.48 -2.40
C ARG A 108 6.15 4.75 -1.64
N THR A 109 5.72 5.91 -2.17
CA THR A 109 6.01 7.23 -1.59
C THR A 109 4.85 8.20 -1.78
N TRP A 110 4.85 9.31 -1.03
CA TRP A 110 3.74 10.27 -1.00
C TRP A 110 3.91 11.36 -2.06
N GLY A 111 2.92 11.45 -2.93
CA GLY A 111 2.72 12.55 -3.86
C GLY A 111 1.83 13.64 -3.28
N PHE A 112 1.78 13.78 -1.96
CA PHE A 112 1.07 14.82 -1.22
C PHE A 112 1.95 15.33 -0.07
N ASN A 113 1.77 16.60 0.25
CA ASN A 113 2.43 17.28 1.36
C ASN A 113 1.68 18.59 1.56
N ASP A 114 0.54 18.51 2.24
CA ASP A 114 -0.47 19.56 2.29
C ASP A 114 -0.22 20.44 3.51
N VAL A 115 -0.06 21.73 3.28
CA VAL A 115 0.14 22.73 4.33
C VAL A 115 -1.03 23.70 4.39
N THR A 116 -1.29 24.24 5.56
CA THR A 116 -2.26 25.35 5.76
C THR A 116 -1.58 26.70 5.78
N GLU A 117 -0.26 26.70 5.96
CA GLU A 117 0.61 27.88 5.95
C GLU A 117 1.95 27.48 5.33
N ILE A 118 2.56 28.35 4.53
CA ILE A 118 3.86 28.06 3.92
C ILE A 118 4.92 27.97 5.03
N PRO A 119 5.71 26.88 5.12
CA PRO A 119 6.72 26.77 6.16
C PRO A 119 7.74 27.91 6.12
N GLU A 120 8.10 28.45 7.29
CA GLU A 120 9.05 29.57 7.39
C GLU A 120 10.44 29.20 6.84
N ASN A 121 10.85 27.95 7.07
CA ASN A 121 12.07 27.43 6.49
C ASN A 121 11.85 27.10 5.01
N LYS A 122 12.45 27.92 4.15
CA LYS A 122 12.35 27.83 2.68
C LYS A 122 12.85 26.50 2.10
N ASN A 123 13.59 25.72 2.87
CA ASN A 123 14.10 24.42 2.44
C ASN A 123 13.12 23.28 2.74
N GLN A 124 12.11 23.48 3.60
CA GLN A 124 11.12 22.45 3.91
C GLN A 124 10.24 22.16 2.70
N THR A 125 10.10 20.87 2.38
CA THR A 125 9.23 20.42 1.28
C THR A 125 7.76 20.57 1.64
N TRP A 126 6.99 21.17 0.73
CA TRP A 126 5.52 21.17 0.72
C TRP A 126 5.02 21.19 -0.73
N PHE A 127 3.90 20.54 -1.02
CA PHE A 127 3.40 20.39 -2.40
C PHE A 127 2.18 21.26 -2.69
N GLN A 128 1.31 21.45 -1.70
CA GLN A 128 0.18 22.35 -1.85
C GLN A 128 -0.12 23.11 -0.56
N LEU A 129 -0.54 24.35 -0.74
CA LEU A 129 -1.10 25.20 0.30
C LEU A 129 -2.62 25.17 0.13
N ILE A 130 -3.32 24.77 1.20
CA ILE A 130 -4.78 24.79 1.27
C ILE A 130 -5.16 25.94 2.20
N ASN A 131 -5.69 27.02 1.61
CA ASN A 131 -6.09 28.21 2.34
C ASN A 131 -7.46 28.03 3.02
N LYS A 132 -7.72 28.83 4.06
CA LYS A 132 -8.99 28.82 4.83
C LYS A 132 -10.23 29.20 4.02
N ASP A 133 -10.06 29.76 2.83
CA ASP A 133 -11.15 30.08 1.91
C ASP A 133 -11.42 28.94 0.91
N GLY A 134 -10.74 27.80 1.05
CA GLY A 134 -10.86 26.66 0.14
C GLY A 134 -10.08 26.82 -1.16
N THR A 135 -9.20 27.82 -1.29
CA THR A 135 -8.31 27.93 -2.45
C THR A 135 -7.05 27.08 -2.27
N VAL A 136 -6.61 26.43 -3.35
CA VAL A 136 -5.43 25.55 -3.36
C VAL A 136 -4.35 26.15 -4.26
N THR A 137 -3.12 26.23 -3.74
CA THR A 137 -1.93 26.68 -4.49
C THR A 137 -0.89 25.57 -4.54
N ILE A 138 -0.38 25.24 -5.73
CA ILE A 138 0.64 24.21 -5.91
C ILE A 138 2.04 24.81 -5.89
N ASN A 139 2.94 24.20 -5.11
CA ASN A 139 4.36 24.51 -5.13
C ASN A 139 5.06 23.75 -6.26
N ASN A 140 5.29 24.41 -7.39
CA ASN A 140 6.07 23.86 -8.51
C ASN A 140 7.59 24.13 -8.39
N GLY A 141 8.04 24.68 -7.24
CA GLY A 141 9.42 25.07 -7.00
C GLY A 141 10.33 23.94 -6.54
N THR A 142 11.57 24.31 -6.20
CA THR A 142 12.67 23.40 -5.80
C THR A 142 12.45 22.71 -4.45
N ASN A 143 11.62 23.29 -3.57
CA ASN A 143 11.14 22.69 -2.33
C ASN A 143 9.68 22.20 -2.47
N GLY A 144 9.22 21.98 -3.70
CA GLY A 144 7.88 21.49 -4.02
C GLY A 144 7.94 20.28 -4.94
N LEU A 145 7.11 20.26 -5.98
CA LEU A 145 7.01 19.11 -6.89
C LEU A 145 8.31 18.77 -7.63
N GLN A 146 9.29 19.66 -7.71
CA GLN A 146 10.61 19.31 -8.25
C GLN A 146 11.35 18.27 -7.40
N LYS A 147 11.02 18.14 -6.11
CA LYS A 147 11.52 17.03 -5.27
C LYS A 147 10.97 15.69 -5.74
N LEU A 148 9.69 15.65 -6.10
CA LEU A 148 9.08 14.44 -6.63
C LEU A 148 9.57 14.13 -8.06
N ASP A 149 9.86 15.14 -8.89
CA ASP A 149 10.59 14.93 -10.16
C ASP A 149 11.92 14.21 -9.92
N PHE A 150 12.70 14.69 -8.95
CA PHE A 150 14.00 14.13 -8.63
C PHE A 150 13.90 12.70 -8.13
N VAL A 151 12.93 12.39 -7.26
CA VAL A 151 12.66 11.01 -6.81
C VAL A 151 12.39 10.09 -7.99
N LEU A 152 11.60 10.53 -8.98
CA LEU A 152 11.29 9.72 -10.16
C LEU A 152 12.49 9.57 -11.11
N GLU A 153 13.33 10.59 -11.25
CA GLU A 153 14.56 10.48 -12.04
C GLU A 153 15.58 9.55 -11.37
N ALA A 154 15.81 9.72 -10.07
CA ALA A 154 16.69 8.83 -9.31
C ALA A 154 16.17 7.38 -9.30
N ALA A 155 14.86 7.18 -9.17
CA ALA A 155 14.26 5.85 -9.25
C ALA A 155 14.46 5.24 -10.64
N HIS A 156 14.33 6.04 -11.71
CA HIS A 156 14.63 5.59 -13.07
C HIS A 156 16.08 5.11 -13.20
N GLU A 157 17.04 5.90 -12.75
CA GLU A 157 18.47 5.56 -12.78
C GLU A 157 18.80 4.32 -11.94
N CYS A 158 18.13 4.14 -10.80
CA CYS A 158 18.29 2.98 -9.91
C CYS A 158 17.40 1.78 -10.29
N ASN A 159 16.72 1.80 -11.45
CA ASN A 159 15.80 0.73 -11.92
C ASN A 159 14.62 0.40 -10.98
N ILE A 160 14.13 1.38 -10.23
CA ILE A 160 12.96 1.28 -9.36
C ILE A 160 11.73 1.84 -10.08
N LEU A 161 10.56 1.24 -9.84
CA LEU A 161 9.26 1.80 -10.19
C LEU A 161 8.62 2.42 -8.94
N VAL A 162 7.74 3.41 -9.10
CA VAL A 162 7.22 4.19 -7.97
C VAL A 162 5.69 4.16 -7.90
N ILE A 163 5.13 3.73 -6.77
CA ILE A 163 3.72 3.92 -6.42
C ILE A 163 3.58 5.28 -5.75
N ILE A 164 2.72 6.14 -6.29
CA ILE A 164 2.50 7.50 -5.76
C ILE A 164 1.12 7.57 -5.13
N SER A 165 1.07 7.73 -3.80
CA SER A 165 -0.18 7.99 -3.08
C SER A 165 -0.55 9.47 -3.17
N LEU A 166 -1.82 9.80 -3.44
CA LEU A 166 -2.26 11.16 -3.79
C LEU A 166 -2.84 11.97 -2.63
N THR A 167 -3.20 11.33 -1.51
CA THR A 167 -3.61 12.00 -0.26
C THR A 167 -3.50 11.04 0.92
N ASN A 168 -3.74 11.52 2.14
CA ASN A 168 -3.71 10.74 3.37
C ASN A 168 -5.05 10.78 4.10
N ASN A 169 -5.43 9.70 4.77
CA ASN A 169 -6.60 9.70 5.65
C ASN A 169 -6.39 10.55 6.90
N TRP A 170 -5.30 10.28 7.63
CA TRP A 170 -5.04 10.79 8.98
C TRP A 170 -4.30 12.14 8.98
N ASN A 171 -4.79 13.11 9.78
CA ASN A 171 -4.01 14.30 10.13
C ASN A 171 -4.43 14.86 11.50
N PRO A 172 -3.97 14.25 12.60
CA PRO A 172 -4.24 14.73 13.95
C PRO A 172 -3.44 15.99 14.22
N ILE A 173 -4.09 16.98 14.84
CA ILE A 173 -3.44 18.25 15.20
C ILE A 173 -2.92 18.13 16.62
N ALA A 174 -1.62 18.41 16.81
CA ALA A 174 -1.05 18.52 18.15
C ALA A 174 -1.74 19.66 18.92
N ASN A 175 -2.17 19.38 20.15
CA ASN A 175 -2.64 20.42 21.05
C ASN A 175 -1.49 20.87 21.97
N SER A 176 -1.62 22.03 22.61
CA SER A 176 -0.58 22.58 23.48
C SER A 176 -0.25 21.73 24.71
N SER A 177 -1.06 20.70 25.01
CA SER A 177 -0.79 19.70 26.06
C SER A 177 -0.05 18.45 25.57
N THR A 178 -0.01 18.21 24.26
CA THR A 178 0.78 17.16 23.62
C THR A 178 2.04 17.81 23.07
N ASN A 179 3.10 17.86 23.87
CA ASN A 179 4.43 18.36 23.46
C ASN A 179 5.02 17.50 22.33
N ASN A 180 4.46 17.58 21.11
CA ASN A 180 5.09 17.00 19.94
C ASN A 180 6.20 17.95 19.48
N THR A 181 7.42 17.67 19.91
CA THR A 181 8.64 18.39 19.53
C THR A 181 9.28 17.82 18.27
N ARG A 182 8.68 16.79 17.64
CA ARG A 182 9.24 16.18 16.43
C ARG A 182 9.16 17.16 15.26
N PRO A 183 10.19 17.24 14.41
CA PRO A 183 10.15 18.11 13.24
C PRO A 183 9.07 17.70 12.24
N ARG A 184 8.69 18.64 11.39
CA ARG A 184 7.69 18.41 10.34
C ARG A 184 8.10 17.27 9.39
N ASN A 185 7.14 16.48 8.91
CA ASN A 185 7.30 15.31 8.04
C ASN A 185 7.98 14.11 8.74
N THR A 186 8.08 14.11 10.07
CA THR A 186 8.61 12.97 10.81
C THR A 186 7.59 11.85 10.93
N LEU A 187 6.33 12.21 11.19
CA LEU A 187 5.24 11.27 11.39
C LEU A 187 4.48 11.08 10.08
N SER A 188 4.02 9.85 9.84
CA SER A 188 3.21 9.49 8.66
C SER A 188 1.92 10.30 8.51
N ASN A 189 1.44 10.92 9.59
CA ASN A 189 0.23 11.74 9.64
C ASN A 189 0.49 13.26 9.64
N ASP A 190 1.73 13.70 9.45
CA ASP A 190 2.13 15.12 9.45
C ASP A 190 2.23 15.74 8.03
N PHE A 191 1.78 14.99 7.03
CA PHE A 191 1.82 15.38 5.62
C PHE A 191 0.50 16.02 5.13
N GLY A 192 -0.43 16.30 6.03
CA GLY A 192 -1.78 16.77 5.70
C GLY A 192 -2.69 15.63 5.21
N GLY A 193 -3.51 15.89 4.19
CA GLY A 193 -4.49 14.93 3.66
C GLY A 193 -5.95 15.35 3.86
N MET A 194 -6.85 14.36 3.83
CA MET A 194 -8.30 14.54 3.81
C MET A 194 -8.81 15.47 4.92
N ASP A 195 -8.32 15.28 6.15
CA ASP A 195 -8.71 16.11 7.28
C ASP A 195 -8.25 17.57 7.16
N THR A 196 -7.12 17.82 6.48
CA THR A 196 -6.67 19.19 6.19
C THR A 196 -7.61 19.86 5.22
N TYR A 197 -8.02 19.19 4.15
CA TYR A 197 -9.05 19.68 3.26
C TYR A 197 -10.35 19.97 4.02
N THR A 198 -10.89 19.00 4.76
CA THR A 198 -12.14 19.15 5.51
C THR A 198 -12.11 20.40 6.39
N ARG A 199 -11.06 20.60 7.20
CA ARG A 199 -10.94 21.78 8.07
C ARG A 199 -10.81 23.08 7.31
N GLN A 200 -9.98 23.15 6.26
CA GLN A 200 -9.73 24.39 5.52
C GLN A 200 -10.93 24.84 4.69
N PHE A 201 -11.82 23.92 4.30
CA PHE A 201 -13.07 24.24 3.62
C PHE A 201 -14.25 24.46 4.59
N GLY A 202 -13.98 24.50 5.91
CA GLY A 202 -15.00 24.72 6.93
C GLY A 202 -15.92 23.52 7.19
N GLY A 203 -15.54 22.32 6.71
CA GLY A 203 -16.19 21.07 7.03
C GLY A 203 -15.94 20.65 8.48
N SER A 204 -16.85 19.84 9.00
CA SER A 204 -16.85 19.37 10.39
C SER A 204 -16.71 17.86 10.51
N MET A 205 -17.04 17.12 9.45
CA MET A 205 -16.99 15.66 9.44
C MET A 205 -16.04 15.16 8.36
N HIS A 206 -15.25 14.14 8.68
CA HIS A 206 -14.24 13.58 7.77
C HIS A 206 -14.83 13.13 6.42
N ASP A 207 -16.01 12.51 6.45
CA ASP A 207 -16.69 11.98 5.27
C ASP A 207 -17.29 13.04 4.33
N GLU A 208 -17.24 14.32 4.71
CA GLU A 208 -17.45 15.42 3.78
C GLU A 208 -16.41 15.41 2.67
N PHE A 209 -15.17 14.95 2.93
CA PHE A 209 -14.15 14.78 1.89
C PHE A 209 -14.60 13.80 0.79
N TYR A 210 -15.42 12.80 1.14
CA TYR A 210 -15.94 11.80 0.21
C TYR A 210 -17.20 12.24 -0.54
N THR A 211 -17.94 13.22 -0.03
CA THR A 211 -19.32 13.52 -0.49
C THR A 211 -19.56 14.97 -0.89
N ASN A 212 -18.82 15.93 -0.32
CA ASN A 212 -19.00 17.35 -0.58
C ASN A 212 -18.35 17.72 -1.93
N ALA A 213 -19.19 18.17 -2.88
CA ALA A 213 -18.75 18.48 -4.23
C ALA A 213 -17.60 19.50 -4.31
N THR A 214 -17.52 20.47 -3.39
CA THR A 214 -16.44 21.47 -3.35
C THR A 214 -15.11 20.84 -2.92
N LEU A 215 -15.14 19.99 -1.89
CA LEU A 215 -13.96 19.24 -1.44
C LEU A 215 -13.47 18.27 -2.53
N LEU A 216 -14.39 17.53 -3.16
CA LEU A 216 -14.05 16.66 -4.29
C LEU A 216 -13.43 17.44 -5.44
N ALA A 217 -14.00 18.59 -5.82
CA ALA A 217 -13.47 19.41 -6.90
C ALA A 217 -12.06 19.94 -6.58
N ALA A 218 -11.81 20.34 -5.33
CA ALA A 218 -10.49 20.78 -4.89
C ALA A 218 -9.45 19.65 -4.96
N PHE A 219 -9.80 18.45 -4.51
CA PHE A 219 -8.92 17.29 -4.61
C PHE A 219 -8.74 16.83 -6.07
N GLN A 220 -9.78 16.87 -6.89
CA GLN A 220 -9.69 16.60 -8.33
C GLN A 220 -8.78 17.61 -9.05
N ASN A 221 -8.79 18.88 -8.63
CA ASN A 221 -7.85 19.87 -9.14
C ASN A 221 -6.40 19.55 -8.77
N TYR A 222 -6.14 19.16 -7.51
CA TYR A 222 -4.81 18.71 -7.09
C TYR A 222 -4.33 17.50 -7.89
N THR A 223 -5.13 16.44 -7.92
CA THR A 223 -4.82 15.20 -8.65
C THR A 223 -4.65 15.45 -10.14
N THR A 224 -5.40 16.39 -10.74
CA THR A 224 -5.19 16.78 -12.15
C THR A 224 -3.78 17.29 -12.38
N GLN A 225 -3.27 18.16 -11.50
CA GLN A 225 -1.94 18.74 -11.65
C GLN A 225 -0.83 17.69 -11.47
N ILE A 226 -0.94 16.82 -10.45
CA ILE A 226 0.02 15.75 -10.21
C ILE A 226 0.02 14.73 -11.35
N VAL A 227 -1.15 14.22 -11.71
CA VAL A 227 -1.27 13.17 -12.75
C VAL A 227 -0.81 13.71 -14.11
N THR A 228 -1.21 14.93 -14.49
CA THR A 228 -0.77 15.55 -15.75
C THR A 228 0.75 15.72 -15.80
N ARG A 229 1.40 16.02 -14.68
CA ARG A 229 2.86 16.21 -14.61
C ARG A 229 3.62 14.92 -14.96
N TYR A 230 3.12 13.76 -14.56
CA TYR A 230 3.85 12.49 -14.66
C TYR A 230 3.21 11.44 -15.59
N VAL A 231 2.12 11.77 -16.29
CA VAL A 231 1.37 10.87 -17.20
C VAL A 231 2.23 10.13 -18.23
N ASN A 232 3.36 10.74 -18.65
CA ASN A 232 4.27 10.16 -19.64
C ASN A 232 5.53 9.52 -19.02
N ASN A 233 5.64 9.45 -17.69
CA ASN A 233 6.82 8.92 -17.01
C ASN A 233 6.63 7.44 -16.63
N PRO A 234 7.20 6.47 -17.37
CA PRO A 234 7.04 5.04 -17.10
C PRO A 234 7.74 4.55 -15.83
N THR A 235 8.43 5.43 -15.10
CA THR A 235 8.92 5.13 -13.74
C THR A 235 7.79 5.12 -12.72
N VAL A 236 6.67 5.78 -12.99
CA VAL A 236 5.48 5.62 -12.16
C VAL A 236 4.91 4.21 -12.40
N PHE A 237 4.79 3.44 -11.33
CA PHE A 237 4.14 2.12 -11.32
C PHE A 237 2.63 2.28 -11.41
N SER A 238 2.07 3.07 -10.49
CA SER A 238 0.64 3.30 -10.36
C SER A 238 0.33 4.60 -9.62
N TRP A 239 -0.87 5.10 -9.86
CA TRP A 239 -1.53 6.06 -8.99
C TRP A 239 -2.25 5.32 -7.87
N GLU A 240 -1.91 5.62 -6.63
CA GLU A 240 -2.68 5.18 -5.47
C GLU A 240 -3.56 6.34 -4.99
N ILE A 241 -4.88 6.13 -4.96
CA ILE A 241 -5.86 7.20 -4.71
C ILE A 241 -5.65 7.86 -3.34
N ALA A 242 -5.44 7.07 -2.28
CA ALA A 242 -5.15 7.60 -0.95
C ALA A 242 -4.43 6.57 -0.07
N ASN A 243 -3.65 7.05 0.89
CA ASN A 243 -3.14 6.22 1.96
C ASN A 243 -4.24 5.99 3.01
N ASP A 244 -4.68 4.74 3.12
CA ASP A 244 -5.61 4.23 4.15
C ASP A 244 -6.96 4.98 4.26
N PRO A 245 -7.69 5.24 3.16
CA PRO A 245 -9.00 5.89 3.22
C PRO A 245 -10.02 5.09 4.03
N ARG A 246 -10.66 5.74 5.01
CA ARG A 246 -11.64 5.16 5.94
C ARG A 246 -12.75 6.15 6.26
N CYS A 247 -13.82 5.68 6.89
CA CYS A 247 -14.71 6.58 7.61
C CYS A 247 -14.06 7.13 8.88
N ASN A 248 -13.25 6.34 9.59
CA ASN A 248 -12.59 6.82 10.80
C ASN A 248 -11.33 7.62 10.45
N SER A 249 -11.18 8.82 11.04
CA SER A 249 -9.98 9.65 10.92
C SER A 249 -9.72 10.48 12.18
N SER A 250 -8.87 11.50 12.10
CA SER A 250 -8.63 12.46 13.18
C SER A 250 -9.75 13.48 13.34
N VAL A 251 -10.40 13.82 12.23
CA VAL A 251 -11.74 14.39 12.24
C VAL A 251 -12.75 13.23 12.32
N GLU A 252 -13.78 13.36 13.16
CA GLU A 252 -14.84 12.35 13.27
C GLU A 252 -15.66 12.30 11.98
N ALA A 253 -16.09 11.11 11.54
CA ALA A 253 -17.04 10.99 10.44
C ALA A 253 -18.49 10.97 10.93
N SER A 254 -19.40 11.36 10.04
CA SER A 254 -20.82 11.25 10.29
C SER A 254 -21.24 9.79 10.47
N PRO A 255 -22.34 9.53 11.20
CA PRO A 255 -22.94 8.19 11.28
C PRO A 255 -23.40 7.64 9.92
N SER A 256 -23.41 8.46 8.87
CA SER A 256 -23.81 8.09 7.51
C SER A 256 -22.64 7.65 6.62
N CYS A 257 -21.40 7.76 7.10
CA CYS A 257 -20.26 7.23 6.38
C CYS A 257 -20.29 5.70 6.41
N THR A 258 -20.26 5.07 5.23
CA THR A 258 -20.36 3.63 5.05
C THR A 258 -19.32 3.13 4.05
N ALA A 259 -19.19 1.81 3.93
CA ALA A 259 -18.40 1.18 2.88
C ALA A 259 -18.79 1.66 1.47
N GLN A 260 -20.07 1.92 1.22
CA GLN A 260 -20.56 2.44 -0.05
C GLN A 260 -20.09 3.88 -0.28
N THR A 261 -20.05 4.71 0.76
CA THR A 261 -19.55 6.10 0.67
C THR A 261 -18.12 6.12 0.14
N VAL A 262 -17.23 5.34 0.77
CA VAL A 262 -15.81 5.27 0.39
C VAL A 262 -15.65 4.57 -0.96
N THR A 263 -16.40 3.50 -1.25
CA THR A 263 -16.34 2.80 -2.55
C THR A 263 -16.78 3.69 -3.72
N GLN A 264 -17.87 4.45 -3.55
CA GLN A 264 -18.34 5.39 -4.56
C GLN A 264 -17.32 6.50 -4.81
N TRP A 265 -16.70 7.03 -3.75
CA TRP A 265 -15.64 8.01 -3.86
C TRP A 265 -14.42 7.48 -4.64
N HIS A 266 -13.96 6.25 -4.33
CA HIS A 266 -12.89 5.60 -5.11
C HIS A 266 -13.23 5.49 -6.59
N SER A 267 -14.47 5.13 -6.94
CA SER A 267 -14.91 5.06 -8.33
C SER A 267 -14.84 6.42 -9.02
N THR A 268 -15.33 7.47 -8.35
CA THR A 268 -15.29 8.85 -8.87
C THR A 268 -13.85 9.32 -9.12
N ILE A 269 -12.95 9.11 -8.17
CA ILE A 269 -11.55 9.54 -8.31
C ILE A 269 -10.78 8.68 -9.32
N ALA A 270 -11.01 7.36 -9.36
CA ALA A 270 -10.39 6.47 -10.34
C ALA A 270 -10.79 6.86 -11.78
N GLN A 271 -12.07 7.15 -12.03
CA GLN A 271 -12.55 7.64 -13.32
C GLN A 271 -11.92 9.00 -13.69
N HIS A 272 -11.81 9.91 -12.73
CA HIS A 272 -11.13 11.19 -12.92
C HIS A 272 -9.66 11.00 -13.34
N ILE A 273 -8.89 10.20 -12.59
CA ILE A 273 -7.49 9.89 -12.92
C ILE A 273 -7.38 9.27 -14.30
N LYS A 274 -8.20 8.25 -14.63
CA LYS A 274 -8.17 7.59 -15.94
C LYS A 274 -8.58 8.49 -17.11
N SER A 275 -9.35 9.56 -16.85
CA SER A 275 -9.67 10.56 -17.88
C SER A 275 -8.47 11.42 -18.28
N ILE A 276 -7.47 11.54 -17.40
CA ILE A 276 -6.23 12.31 -17.60
C ILE A 276 -5.11 11.38 -18.06
N ASP A 277 -4.99 10.21 -17.42
CA ASP A 277 -3.91 9.26 -17.61
C ASP A 277 -4.42 7.89 -18.10
N PRO A 278 -4.36 7.64 -19.41
CA PRO A 278 -4.70 6.33 -19.96
C PRO A 278 -3.60 5.29 -19.75
N ASN A 279 -2.37 5.67 -19.39
CA ASN A 279 -1.17 4.82 -19.38
C ASN A 279 -1.02 4.03 -18.07
N HIS A 280 -1.09 4.72 -16.92
CA HIS A 280 -0.84 4.10 -15.62
C HIS A 280 -2.06 3.36 -15.07
N ILE A 281 -1.78 2.31 -14.28
CA ILE A 281 -2.81 1.61 -13.50
C ILE A 281 -3.12 2.40 -12.22
N VAL A 282 -4.34 2.23 -11.69
CA VAL A 282 -4.82 2.92 -10.49
C VAL A 282 -5.10 1.89 -9.39
N SER A 283 -4.77 2.22 -8.15
CA SER A 283 -5.16 1.46 -6.96
C SER A 283 -5.81 2.35 -5.90
N SER A 284 -6.47 1.70 -4.96
CA SER A 284 -7.17 2.40 -3.88
C SER A 284 -6.25 2.90 -2.75
N GLY A 285 -5.26 2.10 -2.36
CA GLY A 285 -4.46 2.31 -1.14
C GLY A 285 -5.19 2.00 0.18
N ASN A 286 -6.35 1.34 0.11
CA ASN A 286 -7.11 0.87 1.27
C ASN A 286 -6.38 -0.26 2.04
N GLN A 287 -6.72 -0.47 3.31
CA GLN A 287 -6.09 -1.46 4.19
C GLN A 287 -6.49 -2.93 3.98
N GLY A 288 -7.45 -3.19 3.11
CA GLY A 288 -7.93 -4.53 2.78
C GLY A 288 -9.14 -4.97 3.60
N PHE A 289 -9.72 -4.14 4.46
CA PHE A 289 -10.88 -4.55 5.24
C PHE A 289 -12.07 -4.93 4.34
N PHE A 290 -12.81 -5.94 4.78
CA PHE A 290 -13.98 -6.45 4.09
C PHE A 290 -15.25 -5.82 4.67
N CYS A 291 -16.33 -5.88 3.88
CA CYS A 291 -17.67 -5.83 4.44
C CYS A 291 -18.53 -7.00 3.93
N VAL A 292 -18.51 -8.12 4.67
CA VAL A 292 -19.18 -9.38 4.25
C VAL A 292 -20.71 -9.31 4.28
N GLY A 293 -21.28 -8.25 4.84
CA GLY A 293 -22.73 -8.00 4.94
C GLY A 293 -23.21 -6.75 4.21
N CYS A 294 -22.32 -5.96 3.60
CA CYS A 294 -22.69 -4.72 2.93
C CYS A 294 -23.31 -4.96 1.55
N PRO A 295 -24.29 -4.14 1.13
CA PRO A 295 -24.63 -3.98 -0.27
C PRO A 295 -23.39 -3.64 -1.13
N LYS A 296 -23.21 -4.32 -2.26
CA LYS A 296 -22.11 -4.10 -3.20
C LYS A 296 -22.54 -3.14 -4.31
N LEU A 297 -21.82 -2.04 -4.50
CA LEU A 297 -22.02 -1.09 -5.61
C LEU A 297 -21.52 -1.68 -6.94
N PHE A 298 -20.47 -2.48 -6.88
CA PHE A 298 -19.85 -3.16 -8.02
C PHE A 298 -19.98 -4.66 -7.84
N PRO A 299 -21.14 -5.26 -8.17
CA PRO A 299 -21.34 -6.70 -8.04
C PRO A 299 -20.48 -7.48 -9.05
N LEU A 300 -20.02 -8.66 -8.66
CA LEU A 300 -19.39 -9.63 -9.57
C LEU A 300 -20.36 -9.93 -10.72
N ARG A 301 -20.05 -9.46 -11.93
CA ARG A 301 -20.86 -9.80 -13.11
C ARG A 301 -20.60 -11.26 -13.44
N PRO A 302 -21.61 -12.16 -13.42
CA PRO A 302 -21.39 -13.51 -13.91
C PRO A 302 -21.00 -13.43 -15.39
N PRO A 303 -19.96 -14.16 -15.84
CA PRO A 303 -19.66 -14.21 -17.26
C PRO A 303 -20.91 -14.69 -18.01
N PRO A 304 -21.21 -14.14 -19.20
CA PRO A 304 -22.29 -14.65 -20.02
C PRO A 304 -22.09 -16.15 -20.20
N PRO A 305 -23.14 -16.97 -20.04
CA PRO A 305 -22.99 -18.42 -20.13
C PRO A 305 -22.43 -18.77 -21.50
N ALA A 306 -21.24 -19.38 -21.54
CA ALA A 306 -20.73 -19.96 -22.76
C ALA A 306 -21.78 -20.98 -23.28
N PRO A 307 -22.06 -21.04 -24.59
CA PRO A 307 -22.84 -22.14 -25.14
C PRO A 307 -22.09 -23.44 -24.85
N GLN A 308 -22.58 -24.23 -23.89
CA GLN A 308 -21.94 -25.48 -23.48
C GLN A 308 -22.86 -26.68 -23.66
N VAL A 309 -22.29 -27.73 -24.24
CA VAL A 309 -22.76 -29.11 -24.14
C VAL A 309 -22.52 -29.60 -22.70
N SER A 310 -23.44 -30.39 -22.16
CA SER A 310 -23.42 -30.90 -20.77
C SER A 310 -22.04 -31.43 -20.35
N ALA A 311 -21.59 -31.08 -19.14
CA ALA A 311 -20.34 -31.61 -18.60
C ALA A 311 -20.38 -33.15 -18.52
N ALA A 312 -19.27 -33.80 -18.87
CA ALA A 312 -19.15 -35.26 -18.77
C ALA A 312 -19.41 -35.74 -17.33
N PRO A 313 -20.07 -36.89 -17.12
CA PRO A 313 -20.35 -37.41 -15.79
C PRO A 313 -19.07 -37.53 -14.95
N GLY A 314 -19.06 -36.94 -13.75
CA GLY A 314 -17.95 -37.05 -12.79
C GLY A 314 -17.06 -35.82 -12.64
N LEU A 315 -17.15 -34.82 -13.53
CA LEU A 315 -16.42 -33.55 -13.36
C LEU A 315 -17.25 -32.54 -12.55
N ARG A 316 -16.73 -32.10 -11.40
CA ARG A 316 -17.33 -30.99 -10.64
C ARG A 316 -17.22 -29.71 -11.47
N ARG A 317 -18.33 -29.00 -11.62
CA ARG A 317 -18.37 -27.66 -12.23
C ARG A 317 -17.44 -26.74 -11.44
N ALA A 318 -16.63 -25.94 -12.14
CA ALA A 318 -15.85 -24.89 -11.51
C ALA A 318 -16.78 -23.97 -10.69
N THR A 319 -16.46 -23.78 -9.42
CA THR A 319 -17.20 -22.87 -8.54
C THR A 319 -17.05 -21.45 -9.06
N LYS A 320 -18.18 -20.75 -9.23
CA LYS A 320 -18.16 -19.34 -9.66
C LYS A 320 -17.42 -18.49 -8.60
N PRO A 321 -16.68 -17.46 -9.02
CA PRO A 321 -16.15 -16.47 -8.08
C PRO A 321 -17.28 -15.87 -7.25
N GLN A 322 -17.05 -15.71 -5.95
CA GLN A 322 -18.03 -15.20 -5.00
C GLN A 322 -17.31 -14.37 -3.95
N PHE A 323 -17.94 -13.25 -3.58
CA PHE A 323 -17.56 -12.46 -2.42
C PHE A 323 -17.43 -13.34 -1.16
N LEU A 324 -16.55 -12.92 -0.25
CA LEU A 324 -16.40 -13.53 1.06
C LEU A 324 -17.73 -13.42 1.82
N THR A 325 -18.15 -14.53 2.41
CA THR A 325 -19.37 -14.57 3.22
C THR A 325 -19.01 -14.78 4.67
N LYS A 326 -19.82 -14.22 5.58
CA LYS A 326 -19.70 -14.46 7.01
C LYS A 326 -19.62 -15.95 7.35
N ARG A 327 -20.40 -16.80 6.66
CA ARG A 327 -20.36 -18.27 6.84
C ARG A 327 -18.98 -18.86 6.53
N LYS A 328 -18.37 -18.49 5.39
CA LYS A 328 -17.02 -18.95 5.03
C LYS A 328 -15.98 -18.47 6.04
N LEU A 329 -16.08 -17.21 6.48
CA LEU A 329 -15.20 -16.65 7.50
C LEU A 329 -15.28 -17.44 8.82
N MET A 330 -16.49 -17.72 9.32
CA MET A 330 -16.68 -18.49 10.55
C MET A 330 -16.15 -19.92 10.44
N MET A 331 -16.39 -20.58 9.30
CA MET A 331 -15.85 -21.93 9.06
C MET A 331 -14.32 -21.97 9.11
N ARG A 332 -13.65 -20.98 8.52
CA ARG A 332 -12.18 -20.86 8.57
C ARG A 332 -11.67 -20.73 10.00
N ARG A 333 -12.31 -19.87 10.80
CA ARG A 333 -11.94 -19.66 12.21
C ARG A 333 -12.07 -20.95 13.03
N GLU A 334 -13.16 -21.69 12.85
CA GLU A 334 -13.38 -22.97 13.54
C GLU A 334 -12.34 -24.02 13.13
N GLU A 335 -12.04 -24.13 11.85
CA GLU A 335 -11.03 -25.06 11.33
C GLU A 335 -9.63 -24.75 11.86
N ARG A 336 -9.24 -23.46 11.88
CA ARG A 336 -7.95 -23.02 12.45
C ARG A 336 -7.82 -23.39 13.92
N ARG A 337 -8.82 -23.08 14.74
CA ARG A 337 -8.84 -23.44 16.17
C ARG A 337 -8.75 -24.95 16.38
N ARG A 338 -9.34 -25.74 15.47
CA ARG A 338 -9.23 -27.19 15.52
C ARG A 338 -7.81 -27.65 15.19
N MET A 339 -7.16 -27.07 14.18
CA MET A 339 -5.78 -27.40 13.82
C MET A 339 -4.79 -27.05 14.95
N ASN A 340 -4.91 -25.85 15.54
CA ASN A 340 -4.04 -25.43 16.65
C ASN A 340 -4.14 -26.36 17.86
N ARG A 341 -5.36 -26.79 18.23
CA ARG A 341 -5.58 -27.78 19.30
C ARG A 341 -4.99 -29.15 19.00
N ALA A 342 -5.01 -29.56 17.73
CA ALA A 342 -4.42 -30.83 17.33
C ALA A 342 -2.89 -30.81 17.44
N LEU A 343 -2.27 -29.65 17.16
CA LEU A 343 -0.82 -29.45 17.26
C LEU A 343 -0.34 -29.29 18.70
N SER A 344 -1.14 -28.68 19.58
CA SER A 344 -0.75 -28.44 20.98
C SER A 344 -0.90 -29.65 21.93
N GLY A 345 -1.39 -30.80 21.44
CA GLY A 345 -1.42 -32.06 22.19
C GLY A 345 -2.26 -32.06 23.49
N GLY A 346 -3.13 -31.07 23.68
CA GLY A 346 -3.82 -30.82 24.95
C GLY A 346 -4.96 -31.80 25.28
N ASP A 347 -4.92 -32.35 26.50
CA ASP A 347 -5.95 -33.16 27.15
C ASP A 347 -7.29 -32.39 27.23
N VAL A 348 -8.36 -33.03 26.74
CA VAL A 348 -9.68 -32.39 26.65
C VAL A 348 -10.35 -32.50 28.01
N SER A 349 -10.15 -31.52 28.90
CA SER A 349 -10.90 -31.43 30.16
C SER A 349 -12.35 -31.01 29.91
N GLY A 350 -13.18 -31.97 29.51
CA GLY A 350 -14.62 -31.81 29.35
C GLY A 350 -15.36 -32.91 30.09
N VAL A 351 -16.49 -32.58 30.71
CA VAL A 351 -17.32 -33.60 31.36
C VAL A 351 -17.94 -34.48 30.27
N ARG A 352 -17.58 -35.77 30.29
CA ARG A 352 -18.20 -36.80 29.45
C ARG A 352 -19.47 -37.29 30.14
N VAL A 353 -20.62 -37.09 29.50
CA VAL A 353 -21.87 -37.72 29.93
C VAL A 353 -22.26 -38.73 28.85
N ARG A 354 -22.29 -40.02 29.21
CA ARG A 354 -22.66 -41.14 28.31
C ARG A 354 -21.90 -41.13 26.96
N GLY A 355 -20.59 -40.91 27.00
CA GLY A 355 -19.73 -40.98 25.80
C GLY A 355 -19.82 -39.78 24.84
N ARG A 356 -20.58 -38.73 25.17
CA ARG A 356 -20.61 -37.47 24.41
C ARG A 356 -19.98 -36.33 25.22
N TRP A 357 -19.13 -35.55 24.56
CA TRP A 357 -18.63 -34.28 25.08
C TRP A 357 -19.78 -33.29 25.16
N VAL A 358 -20.03 -32.72 26.34
CA VAL A 358 -21.06 -31.69 26.55
C VAL A 358 -20.36 -30.33 26.63
N ALA A 359 -20.60 -29.46 25.64
CA ALA A 359 -20.16 -28.08 25.70
C ALA A 359 -21.07 -27.27 26.65
N SER A 360 -20.50 -26.39 27.48
CA SER A 360 -21.26 -25.48 28.33
C SER A 360 -22.08 -24.50 27.48
N ARG A 361 -23.32 -24.22 27.91
CA ARG A 361 -24.32 -23.42 27.16
C ARG A 361 -23.92 -21.96 26.95
N THR A 362 -22.96 -21.45 27.73
CA THR A 362 -22.61 -20.02 27.80
C THR A 362 -21.68 -19.57 26.66
N ARG A 363 -20.94 -20.47 26.00
CA ARG A 363 -19.89 -20.08 25.02
C ARG A 363 -20.43 -19.78 23.61
N ARG A 364 -21.69 -20.09 23.32
CA ARG A 364 -22.24 -20.02 21.95
C ARG A 364 -22.72 -18.63 21.51
N GLN A 365 -22.88 -17.67 22.42
CA GLN A 365 -23.51 -16.38 22.09
C GLN A 365 -22.53 -15.28 21.69
N GLU A 366 -21.23 -15.37 22.01
CA GLU A 366 -20.26 -14.30 21.70
C GLU A 366 -19.51 -14.50 20.36
N GLU A 367 -19.58 -15.68 19.72
CA GLU A 367 -18.77 -15.99 18.53
C GLU A 367 -19.41 -15.60 17.18
N ASN A 368 -20.50 -14.84 17.16
CA ASN A 368 -21.27 -14.59 15.95
C ASN A 368 -20.93 -13.32 15.18
N GLU A 369 -19.90 -12.57 15.55
CA GLU A 369 -19.52 -11.33 14.85
C GLU A 369 -18.36 -11.54 13.88
N ALA A 370 -18.38 -10.79 12.77
CA ALA A 370 -17.37 -10.92 11.72
C ALA A 370 -16.07 -10.18 12.11
N GLY A 371 -16.18 -9.04 12.77
CA GLY A 371 -15.04 -8.25 13.27
C GLY A 371 -14.90 -6.95 12.53
N SER A 372 -14.20 -5.99 13.14
CA SER A 372 -13.98 -4.67 12.55
C SER A 372 -13.29 -4.74 11.19
N ALA A 373 -12.44 -5.75 10.96
CA ALA A 373 -11.83 -6.01 9.66
C ALA A 373 -12.78 -6.59 8.60
N PHE A 374 -14.02 -6.95 8.96
CA PHE A 374 -14.97 -7.68 8.10
C PHE A 374 -16.40 -7.14 8.08
N ASP A 375 -16.76 -6.25 8.99
CA ASP A 375 -18.12 -5.75 9.19
C ASP A 375 -18.37 -4.40 8.51
N GLY A 376 -17.36 -3.80 7.89
CA GLY A 376 -17.44 -2.50 7.25
C GLY A 376 -17.41 -1.30 8.20
N SER A 377 -17.11 -1.50 9.49
CA SER A 377 -17.01 -0.42 10.50
C SER A 377 -15.94 0.62 10.15
N ALA A 378 -14.87 0.21 9.46
CA ALA A 378 -13.87 1.12 8.92
C ALA A 378 -14.37 1.96 7.72
N GLY A 379 -15.55 1.66 7.18
CA GLY A 379 -16.03 2.23 5.92
C GLY A 379 -15.34 1.66 4.69
N VAL A 380 -14.75 0.46 4.78
CA VAL A 380 -13.97 -0.13 3.69
C VAL A 380 -14.55 -1.49 3.32
N ASP A 381 -14.65 -1.75 2.02
CA ASP A 381 -15.01 -3.04 1.45
C ASP A 381 -14.08 -3.34 0.27
N THR A 382 -12.94 -3.95 0.57
CA THR A 382 -11.87 -4.22 -0.41
C THR A 382 -12.36 -4.98 -1.63
N GLU A 383 -13.35 -5.88 -1.46
CA GLU A 383 -13.87 -6.67 -2.57
C GLU A 383 -14.71 -5.82 -3.53
N ASP A 384 -15.49 -4.88 -3.01
CA ASP A 384 -16.32 -3.99 -3.82
C ASP A 384 -15.44 -2.94 -4.51
N ILE A 385 -14.48 -2.37 -3.78
CA ILE A 385 -13.48 -1.43 -4.32
C ILE A 385 -12.65 -2.08 -5.43
N LEU A 386 -12.16 -3.31 -5.23
CA LEU A 386 -11.40 -4.03 -6.24
C LEU A 386 -12.20 -4.25 -7.53
N ASN A 387 -13.52 -4.40 -7.42
CA ASN A 387 -14.38 -4.65 -8.57
C ASN A 387 -14.82 -3.38 -9.32
N ILE A 388 -14.38 -2.18 -8.87
CA ILE A 388 -14.46 -0.96 -9.66
C ILE A 388 -13.67 -1.16 -10.98
N PRO A 389 -14.24 -0.85 -12.16
CA PRO A 389 -13.57 -1.11 -13.44
C PRO A 389 -12.20 -0.44 -13.58
N GLU A 390 -12.07 0.80 -13.10
CA GLU A 390 -10.87 1.62 -13.21
C GLU A 390 -9.76 1.24 -12.21
N ILE A 391 -10.08 0.48 -11.15
CA ILE A 391 -9.09 -0.02 -10.20
C ILE A 391 -8.37 -1.22 -10.82
N GLY A 392 -7.06 -1.11 -11.04
CA GLY A 392 -6.24 -2.10 -11.72
C GLY A 392 -5.84 -3.29 -10.84
N TYR A 393 -5.68 -3.09 -9.54
CA TYR A 393 -5.24 -4.12 -8.59
C TYR A 393 -5.70 -3.81 -7.16
N SER A 394 -5.74 -4.85 -6.32
CA SER A 394 -6.09 -4.72 -4.90
C SER A 394 -4.88 -4.35 -4.07
N THR A 395 -5.12 -3.53 -3.05
CA THR A 395 -4.13 -3.17 -2.04
C THR A 395 -4.65 -3.59 -0.68
N PHE A 396 -3.74 -4.02 0.18
CA PHE A 396 -4.01 -4.17 1.60
C PHE A 396 -2.75 -3.88 2.40
N GLN A 397 -2.90 -3.65 3.71
CA GLN A 397 -1.78 -3.42 4.61
C GLN A 397 -1.90 -4.34 5.83
N PHE A 398 -0.82 -4.45 6.61
CA PHE A 398 -0.81 -5.25 7.83
C PHE A 398 0.04 -4.62 8.94
N PHE A 399 -0.65 -4.10 9.96
CA PHE A 399 -0.09 -3.46 11.15
C PHE A 399 -0.84 -3.94 12.40
N PRO A 400 -0.48 -5.10 12.96
CA PRO A 400 -1.20 -5.74 14.06
C PRO A 400 -1.09 -4.95 15.38
N ASP A 401 -0.12 -4.05 15.51
CA ASP A 401 -0.01 -3.14 16.66
C ASP A 401 -1.04 -2.01 16.64
N GLN A 402 -1.72 -1.81 15.50
CA GLN A 402 -2.63 -0.69 15.26
C GLN A 402 -4.05 -1.10 14.89
N ASN A 403 -4.24 -2.30 14.34
CA ASN A 403 -5.54 -2.78 13.88
C ASN A 403 -5.74 -4.24 14.27
N THR A 404 -7.00 -4.65 14.35
CA THR A 404 -7.40 -6.04 14.59
C THR A 404 -7.88 -6.66 13.28
N TYR A 405 -7.20 -7.71 12.82
CA TYR A 405 -7.51 -8.40 11.56
C TYR A 405 -8.28 -9.69 11.77
N ILE A 406 -8.24 -10.26 12.98
CA ILE A 406 -9.05 -11.41 13.37
C ILE A 406 -9.87 -11.09 14.63
N GLN A 407 -11.19 -11.26 14.55
CA GLN A 407 -12.07 -11.11 15.72
C GLN A 407 -12.23 -12.45 16.46
N GLY A 408 -12.01 -12.39 17.77
CA GLY A 408 -12.13 -13.49 18.72
C GLY A 408 -11.01 -13.43 19.76
N PRO A 409 -11.12 -14.17 20.88
CA PRO A 409 -10.03 -14.26 21.82
C PRO A 409 -8.81 -14.87 21.14
N ALA A 410 -7.62 -14.36 21.47
CA ALA A 410 -6.36 -14.97 21.10
C ALA A 410 -6.37 -16.46 21.45
N ASP A 411 -5.69 -17.28 20.63
CA ASP A 411 -5.59 -18.70 20.94
C ASP A 411 -4.75 -18.87 22.20
N SER A 412 -5.38 -19.31 23.28
CA SER A 412 -4.74 -19.56 24.57
C SER A 412 -3.66 -20.64 24.50
N GLY A 413 -3.62 -21.44 23.42
CA GLY A 413 -2.57 -22.42 23.16
C GLY A 413 -1.32 -21.84 22.49
N LEU A 414 -1.33 -20.57 22.11
CA LEU A 414 -0.21 -19.88 21.45
C LEU A 414 0.33 -18.76 22.34
N SER A 415 1.63 -18.46 22.20
CA SER A 415 2.20 -17.24 22.80
C SER A 415 1.63 -15.98 22.15
N SER A 416 1.81 -14.82 22.78
CA SER A 416 1.38 -13.53 22.20
C SER A 416 1.98 -13.30 20.81
N PHE A 417 3.30 -13.50 20.68
CA PHE A 417 3.99 -13.39 19.39
C PHE A 417 3.48 -14.39 18.34
N GLN A 418 3.22 -15.64 18.74
CA GLN A 418 2.69 -16.66 17.81
C GLN A 418 1.28 -16.30 17.31
N ASN A 419 0.45 -15.66 18.15
CA ASN A 419 -0.85 -15.16 17.71
C ASN A 419 -0.69 -14.05 16.65
N VAL A 420 0.21 -13.09 16.88
CA VAL A 420 0.50 -12.00 15.90
C VAL A 420 1.04 -12.57 14.58
N LEU A 421 1.99 -13.50 14.66
CA LEU A 421 2.54 -14.19 13.49
C LEU A 421 1.42 -14.86 12.67
N GLN A 422 0.57 -15.65 13.35
CA GLN A 422 -0.52 -16.38 12.71
C GLN A 422 -1.60 -15.44 12.13
N GLU A 423 -1.88 -14.32 12.81
CA GLU A 423 -2.81 -13.31 12.31
C GLU A 423 -2.36 -12.74 10.96
N GLY A 424 -1.07 -12.43 10.81
CA GLY A 424 -0.53 -11.96 9.53
C GLY A 424 -0.57 -13.03 8.44
N LEU A 425 -0.24 -14.29 8.76
CA LEU A 425 -0.34 -15.41 7.81
C LEU A 425 -1.78 -15.59 7.30
N ASP A 426 -2.75 -15.57 8.21
CA ASP A 426 -4.17 -15.73 7.87
C ASP A 426 -4.71 -14.55 7.05
N TRP A 427 -4.31 -13.32 7.40
CA TRP A 427 -4.70 -12.12 6.67
C TRP A 427 -4.13 -12.11 5.25
N ILE A 428 -2.84 -12.37 5.10
CA ILE A 428 -2.16 -12.44 3.80
C ILE A 428 -2.78 -13.51 2.90
N GLN A 429 -2.99 -14.71 3.44
CA GLN A 429 -3.60 -15.80 2.68
C GLN A 429 -5.01 -15.43 2.21
N LEU A 430 -5.82 -14.83 3.09
CA LEU A 430 -7.18 -14.42 2.74
C LEU A 430 -7.19 -13.37 1.63
N GLN A 431 -6.32 -12.36 1.69
CA GLN A 431 -6.21 -11.33 0.66
C GLN A 431 -5.72 -11.89 -0.67
N GLY A 432 -4.78 -12.85 -0.64
CA GLY A 432 -4.29 -13.52 -1.86
C GLY A 432 -5.40 -14.20 -2.67
N GLU A 433 -6.46 -14.69 -2.02
CA GLU A 433 -7.60 -15.31 -2.71
C GLU A 433 -8.38 -14.33 -3.60
N LEU A 434 -8.33 -13.03 -3.32
CA LEU A 434 -8.96 -12.00 -4.14
C LEU A 434 -8.42 -12.03 -5.57
N SER A 435 -7.14 -12.36 -5.73
CA SER A 435 -6.48 -12.41 -7.04
C SER A 435 -7.20 -13.38 -7.99
N SER A 436 -7.48 -14.59 -7.49
CA SER A 436 -8.22 -15.62 -8.23
C SER A 436 -9.72 -15.31 -8.37
N THR A 437 -10.29 -14.57 -7.41
CA THR A 437 -11.73 -14.27 -7.36
C THR A 437 -12.09 -13.16 -8.36
N PHE A 438 -11.27 -12.12 -8.44
CA PHE A 438 -11.55 -10.93 -9.26
C PHE A 438 -10.73 -10.89 -10.56
N GLY A 439 -9.73 -11.77 -10.71
CA GLY A 439 -8.87 -11.78 -11.88
C GLY A 439 -8.08 -10.48 -12.02
N LYS A 440 -7.62 -9.93 -10.89
CA LYS A 440 -6.79 -8.72 -10.78
C LYS A 440 -5.64 -9.00 -9.81
N PRO A 441 -4.46 -8.38 -9.97
CA PRO A 441 -3.37 -8.56 -9.02
C PRO A 441 -3.75 -8.09 -7.61
N VAL A 442 -3.06 -8.61 -6.61
CA VAL A 442 -3.20 -8.19 -5.20
C VAL A 442 -1.80 -7.90 -4.68
N ALA A 443 -1.63 -6.76 -4.02
CA ALA A 443 -0.36 -6.37 -3.41
C ALA A 443 -0.54 -6.02 -1.92
N LEU A 444 0.34 -6.55 -1.07
CA LEU A 444 0.55 -6.08 0.30
C LEU A 444 1.40 -4.81 0.21
N THR A 445 0.77 -3.63 0.27
CA THR A 445 1.45 -2.36 -0.01
C THR A 445 2.16 -1.77 1.20
N ALA A 446 1.90 -2.29 2.40
CA ALA A 446 2.64 -1.96 3.62
C ALA A 446 2.44 -3.04 4.68
N PHE A 447 3.50 -3.48 5.32
CA PHE A 447 3.41 -4.24 6.57
C PHE A 447 4.52 -3.83 7.54
N GLY A 448 4.22 -3.88 8.83
CA GLY A 448 5.16 -3.51 9.88
C GLY A 448 4.79 -4.14 11.21
N LEU A 449 5.77 -4.27 12.09
CA LEU A 449 5.61 -4.78 13.45
C LEU A 449 6.56 -4.00 14.35
N VAL A 450 6.04 -3.36 15.39
CA VAL A 450 6.84 -2.49 16.26
C VAL A 450 7.80 -3.34 17.09
N SER A 451 9.09 -3.03 17.03
CA SER A 451 10.08 -3.65 17.91
C SER A 451 10.20 -2.89 19.23
N GLN A 452 10.72 -3.54 20.26
CA GLN A 452 11.03 -2.90 21.55
C GLN A 452 12.01 -1.72 21.40
N GLN A 453 12.89 -1.77 20.39
CA GLN A 453 13.83 -0.68 20.09
C GLN A 453 13.11 0.55 19.51
N HIS A 454 12.06 0.34 18.72
CA HIS A 454 11.28 1.42 18.10
C HIS A 454 10.02 1.80 18.87
N ALA A 455 9.67 1.06 19.94
CA ALA A 455 8.53 1.38 20.78
C ALA A 455 8.53 2.85 21.27
N PRO A 456 9.67 3.44 21.70
CA PRO A 456 9.70 4.86 22.10
C PRO A 456 9.35 5.86 20.99
N ASP A 457 9.53 5.47 19.72
CA ASP A 457 9.22 6.29 18.54
C ASP A 457 7.86 6.00 17.93
N PHE A 458 7.21 4.91 18.37
CA PHE A 458 5.94 4.49 17.81
C PHE A 458 4.82 5.49 18.06
N VAL A 459 4.18 5.92 16.97
CA VAL A 459 3.02 6.82 17.00
C VAL A 459 1.84 6.16 16.28
N PRO A 460 0.74 5.82 16.98
CA PRO A 460 -0.46 5.31 16.34
C PRO A 460 -1.07 6.30 15.32
N PHE A 461 -1.72 5.80 14.27
CA PHE A 461 -2.19 6.61 13.14
C PHE A 461 -2.99 7.88 13.51
N ASN A 462 -3.85 7.80 14.55
CA ASN A 462 -4.73 8.89 14.96
C ASN A 462 -4.20 9.69 16.18
N THR A 463 -2.89 9.80 16.33
CA THR A 463 -2.27 10.59 17.41
C THR A 463 -0.98 11.25 16.93
N THR A 464 -0.58 12.31 17.62
CA THR A 464 0.74 12.95 17.46
C THR A 464 1.71 12.57 18.59
N VAL A 465 1.26 11.70 19.51
CA VAL A 465 1.98 11.34 20.73
C VAL A 465 2.55 9.94 20.62
N ALA A 466 3.84 9.80 20.93
CA ALA A 466 4.49 8.52 21.14
C ALA A 466 4.23 8.05 22.59
N PRO A 467 3.31 7.09 22.82
CA PRO A 467 2.85 6.76 24.17
C PRO A 467 3.85 5.93 24.99
N PHE A 468 4.94 5.48 24.37
CA PHE A 468 5.99 4.68 25.01
C PHE A 468 7.33 5.43 25.10
N ALA A 469 7.37 6.72 24.75
CA ALA A 469 8.55 7.55 24.93
C ALA A 469 8.85 7.77 26.42
N ALA A 470 10.13 7.87 26.81
CA ALA A 470 10.55 7.95 28.22
C ALA A 470 9.93 9.13 29.02
N ASN A 471 9.47 10.18 28.32
CA ASN A 471 8.89 11.39 28.91
C ASN A 471 7.36 11.52 28.73
N SER A 472 6.67 10.49 28.22
CA SER A 472 5.21 10.54 28.05
C SER A 472 4.53 10.49 29.43
N GLN A 473 4.10 11.65 29.93
CA GLN A 473 3.26 11.74 31.12
C GLN A 473 1.91 11.05 30.87
N GLY A 474 1.77 9.80 31.31
CA GLY A 474 0.51 9.31 31.88
C GLY A 474 -0.56 8.73 30.94
N THR A 475 -0.25 8.15 29.78
CA THR A 475 -1.23 7.34 29.03
C THR A 475 -0.66 5.97 28.63
N THR A 476 -0.64 5.05 29.59
CA THR A 476 -0.46 3.62 29.31
C THR A 476 -1.68 3.09 28.54
N LEU A 477 -1.60 2.99 27.22
CA LEU A 477 -2.58 2.26 26.42
C LEU A 477 -2.21 0.77 26.45
N SER A 478 -3.00 -0.05 27.15
CA SER A 478 -2.86 -1.50 27.11
C SER A 478 -3.46 -2.05 25.82
N LEU A 479 -2.72 -2.91 25.14
CA LEU A 479 -3.26 -3.78 24.10
C LEU A 479 -4.38 -4.65 24.71
N ASN A 480 -5.59 -4.52 24.17
CA ASN A 480 -6.79 -5.31 24.43
C ASN A 480 -7.55 -5.03 25.74
N ASN A 481 -8.40 -3.99 25.77
CA ASN A 481 -9.80 -4.08 26.22
C ASN A 481 -10.49 -2.71 26.31
N THR A 482 -11.74 -2.66 25.84
CA THR A 482 -12.77 -1.65 26.13
C THR A 482 -13.26 -1.66 27.59
N THR A 483 -12.39 -1.94 28.55
CA THR A 483 -12.74 -1.84 29.98
C THR A 483 -11.56 -1.35 30.80
N THR A 484 -11.75 -0.18 31.39
CA THR A 484 -10.94 0.40 32.46
C THR A 484 -10.65 -0.63 33.56
N SER A 485 -9.40 -1.10 33.65
CA SER A 485 -8.84 -1.58 34.91
C SER A 485 -7.33 -1.35 34.93
N SER A 486 -6.87 -0.61 35.93
CA SER A 486 -5.47 -0.37 36.23
C SER A 486 -4.77 -1.67 36.60
N GLN A 487 -3.90 -2.18 35.71
CA GLN A 487 -2.93 -3.21 36.03
C GLN A 487 -1.51 -2.69 35.80
N THR A 488 -0.81 -2.53 36.91
CA THR A 488 0.64 -2.47 37.01
C THR A 488 1.24 -3.79 36.49
N SER A 489 1.78 -3.79 35.28
CA SER A 489 2.77 -4.80 34.88
C SER A 489 3.79 -4.16 33.94
N ASN A 490 5.07 -4.35 34.26
CA ASN A 490 6.22 -4.07 33.41
C ASN A 490 6.17 -4.96 32.14
N SER A 491 5.21 -4.73 31.24
CA SER A 491 5.21 -5.34 29.92
C SER A 491 5.82 -4.36 28.92
N THR A 492 6.93 -4.75 28.30
CA THR A 492 7.60 -3.99 27.25
C THR A 492 6.73 -4.04 26.00
N PHE A 493 6.32 -2.88 25.47
CA PHE A 493 5.58 -2.82 24.20
C PHE A 493 6.48 -3.21 23.03
N GLY A 494 5.90 -3.84 22.01
CA GLY A 494 6.61 -4.32 20.84
C GLY A 494 7.30 -5.67 21.02
N VAL A 495 7.69 -6.26 19.90
CA VAL A 495 8.39 -7.56 19.83
C VAL A 495 9.90 -7.37 19.89
N THR A 496 10.66 -8.44 20.13
CA THR A 496 12.13 -8.36 19.96
C THR A 496 12.50 -8.18 18.49
N SER A 497 13.66 -7.62 18.19
CA SER A 497 14.17 -7.50 16.81
C SER A 497 14.20 -8.86 16.09
N ALA A 498 14.65 -9.92 16.76
CA ALA A 498 14.62 -11.28 16.22
C ALA A 498 13.19 -11.79 15.92
N GLN A 499 12.22 -11.49 16.78
CA GLN A 499 10.81 -11.83 16.54
C GLN A 499 10.24 -11.06 15.34
N ARG A 500 10.59 -9.78 15.19
CA ARG A 500 10.21 -8.98 14.01
C ARG A 500 10.77 -9.59 12.74
N THR A 501 12.06 -9.89 12.72
CA THR A 501 12.74 -10.56 11.60
C THR A 501 12.09 -11.90 11.25
N GLN A 502 11.75 -12.72 12.26
CA GLN A 502 11.01 -13.97 12.06
C GLN A 502 9.63 -13.74 11.43
N ALA A 503 8.88 -12.74 11.92
CA ALA A 503 7.56 -12.41 11.38
C ALA A 503 7.65 -11.94 9.92
N TYR A 504 8.63 -11.08 9.62
CA TYR A 504 8.84 -10.57 8.26
C TYR A 504 9.15 -11.69 7.28
N SER A 505 10.05 -12.61 7.64
CA SER A 505 10.34 -13.79 6.81
C SER A 505 9.08 -14.61 6.53
N ALA A 506 8.30 -14.93 7.57
CA ALA A 506 7.09 -15.74 7.41
C ALA A 506 6.01 -15.05 6.56
N TRP A 507 5.85 -13.72 6.71
CA TRP A 507 4.86 -12.96 5.96
C TRP A 507 5.27 -12.74 4.49
N LEU A 508 6.56 -12.55 4.21
CA LEU A 508 7.10 -12.53 2.85
C LEU A 508 6.85 -13.87 2.16
N ASP A 509 7.21 -14.99 2.81
CA ASP A 509 6.98 -16.34 2.30
C ASP A 509 5.48 -16.61 2.06
N ALA A 510 4.62 -16.21 3.00
CA ALA A 510 3.18 -16.35 2.87
C ALA A 510 2.63 -15.53 1.70
N GLY A 511 3.14 -14.32 1.47
CA GLY A 511 2.74 -13.48 0.35
C GLY A 511 3.12 -14.12 -0.99
N ILE A 512 4.36 -14.62 -1.11
CA ILE A 512 4.84 -15.29 -2.32
C ILE A 512 4.00 -16.54 -2.61
N THR A 513 3.82 -17.40 -1.60
CA THR A 513 3.08 -18.67 -1.75
C THR A 513 1.58 -18.49 -1.93
N SER A 514 1.00 -17.40 -1.42
CA SER A 514 -0.42 -17.05 -1.64
C SER A 514 -0.67 -16.38 -3.00
N GLY A 515 0.37 -16.16 -3.80
CA GLY A 515 0.27 -15.60 -5.14
C GLY A 515 0.06 -14.08 -5.16
N LEU A 516 0.53 -13.36 -4.13
CA LEU A 516 0.58 -11.90 -4.19
C LEU A 516 1.51 -11.45 -5.31
N ALA A 517 1.10 -10.38 -6.00
CA ALA A 517 1.87 -9.80 -7.10
C ALA A 517 2.89 -8.76 -6.61
N GLY A 518 2.73 -8.25 -5.39
CA GLY A 518 3.65 -7.32 -4.75
C GLY A 518 3.60 -7.43 -3.24
N ILE A 519 4.75 -7.28 -2.57
CA ILE A 519 4.86 -7.31 -1.11
C ILE A 519 5.81 -6.20 -0.68
N MET A 520 5.38 -5.30 0.21
CA MET A 520 6.13 -4.09 0.53
C MET A 520 6.25 -3.87 2.04
N GLN A 521 7.49 -3.80 2.51
CA GLN A 521 7.79 -3.51 3.92
C GLN A 521 7.54 -2.01 4.22
N TYR A 522 7.04 -1.72 5.42
CA TYR A 522 6.90 -0.36 5.96
C TYR A 522 7.65 -0.25 7.30
N GLN A 523 8.58 0.71 7.48
CA GLN A 523 9.18 1.57 6.45
C GLN A 523 10.68 1.37 6.33
N TRP A 524 11.17 1.57 5.11
CA TRP A 524 12.61 1.57 4.85
C TRP A 524 13.22 2.76 5.54
N GLY A 525 14.24 2.50 6.34
CA GLY A 525 15.00 3.51 7.03
C GLY A 525 16.42 3.57 6.48
N VAL A 526 17.07 4.70 6.66
CA VAL A 526 18.48 4.90 6.32
C VAL A 526 19.17 5.64 7.45
N SER A 527 20.41 5.27 7.70
CA SER A 527 21.31 6.05 8.55
C SER A 527 22.21 6.91 7.70
N ASN A 528 22.79 7.92 8.33
CA ASN A 528 23.77 8.83 7.75
C ASN A 528 23.26 9.73 6.61
N VAL A 529 21.99 10.12 6.65
CA VAL A 529 21.46 11.14 5.72
C VAL A 529 21.90 12.53 6.13
N THR A 530 22.10 13.41 5.16
CA THR A 530 22.50 14.79 5.39
C THR A 530 21.44 15.52 6.20
N ALA A 531 21.79 15.97 7.41
CA ALA A 531 20.89 16.74 8.26
C ALA A 531 20.95 18.23 7.90
N ALA A 532 19.79 18.87 7.88
CA ALA A 532 19.67 20.33 7.76
C ALA A 532 18.62 20.84 8.77
N ALA A 533 18.81 22.05 9.30
CA ALA A 533 17.87 22.66 10.24
C ALA A 533 16.45 22.69 9.63
N GLY A 534 15.44 22.38 10.45
CA GLY A 534 14.03 22.31 10.04
C GLY A 534 13.65 21.11 9.15
N THR A 535 14.53 20.14 8.96
CA THR A 535 14.17 18.85 8.34
C THR A 535 13.41 17.92 9.29
N SER A 536 12.71 16.91 8.74
CA SER A 536 12.32 15.69 9.47
C SER A 536 13.51 14.88 10.02
N PHE A 537 14.75 15.33 9.79
CA PHE A 537 16.01 14.64 10.06
C PHE A 537 16.96 15.48 10.94
N SER A 538 16.47 16.56 11.59
CA SER A 538 17.32 17.50 12.33
C SER A 538 17.94 16.85 13.56
N PRO A 539 19.22 17.14 13.90
CA PRO A 539 19.79 16.71 15.18
C PRO A 539 18.94 17.29 16.31
N ASN A 540 18.69 16.48 17.34
CA ASN A 540 17.91 16.86 18.52
C ASN A 540 18.21 18.29 19.01
N GLU A 541 17.18 19.15 19.04
CA GLU A 541 17.24 20.47 19.69
C GLU A 541 17.26 20.38 21.24
N ASP A 542 17.44 19.19 21.81
CA ASP A 542 17.53 18.98 23.28
C ASP A 542 18.92 19.28 23.86
N SER A 543 19.89 19.72 23.05
CA SER A 543 21.16 20.26 23.55
C SER A 543 21.20 21.77 23.35
N THR A 544 21.30 22.52 24.44
CA THR A 544 21.48 23.98 24.50
C THR A 544 22.83 24.47 23.94
N SER A 545 23.44 23.71 23.02
CA SER A 545 24.78 23.94 22.48
C SER A 545 24.92 23.69 20.98
N ALA A 546 23.83 23.47 20.23
CA ALA A 546 23.94 23.34 18.77
C ALA A 546 24.18 24.73 18.13
N SER A 547 25.40 24.93 17.64
CA SER A 547 25.75 26.04 16.75
C SER A 547 25.01 25.89 15.40
N PRO A 548 24.54 26.97 14.75
CA PRO A 548 23.79 26.91 13.49
C PRO A 548 24.60 26.41 12.26
N ASP A 549 25.84 25.95 12.45
CA ASP A 549 26.79 25.53 11.41
C ASP A 549 27.16 24.03 11.44
N GLU A 550 26.52 23.18 12.25
CA GLU A 550 26.84 21.75 12.24
C GLU A 550 26.08 20.97 11.15
N THR A 551 26.77 20.72 10.03
CA THR A 551 26.42 19.64 9.09
C THR A 551 26.63 18.29 9.79
N GLY A 552 25.58 17.75 10.41
CA GLY A 552 25.57 16.41 10.99
C GLY A 552 24.94 15.39 10.04
N THR A 553 25.24 14.11 10.24
CA THR A 553 24.50 13.00 9.63
C THR A 553 23.43 12.51 10.60
N SER A 554 22.22 12.22 10.11
CA SER A 554 21.07 11.77 10.92
C SER A 554 20.45 10.49 10.37
N SER A 555 19.43 9.97 11.04
CA SER A 555 18.62 8.84 10.56
C SER A 555 17.34 9.32 9.91
N SER A 556 16.79 8.52 9.00
CA SER A 556 15.45 8.74 8.46
C SER A 556 14.37 8.80 9.53
N PRO A 557 13.20 9.40 9.24
CA PRO A 557 12.18 9.55 10.26
C PRO A 557 11.62 8.19 10.64
N ASP A 558 11.24 8.08 11.90
CA ASP A 558 10.74 6.85 12.47
C ASP A 558 9.44 7.14 13.24
N ASP A 559 8.39 6.45 12.82
CA ASP A 559 7.07 6.43 13.47
C ASP A 559 6.81 5.11 14.20
N GLY A 560 7.88 4.34 14.47
CA GLY A 560 7.88 3.04 15.17
C GLY A 560 8.16 1.84 14.28
N TYR A 561 8.32 2.04 12.97
CA TYR A 561 8.39 0.98 11.97
C TYR A 561 9.66 1.02 11.11
N SER A 562 10.65 1.85 11.44
CA SER A 562 11.94 1.82 10.75
C SER A 562 12.57 0.42 10.79
N ILE A 563 13.23 0.01 9.70
CA ILE A 563 14.06 -1.21 9.68
C ILE A 563 15.41 -1.05 10.39
N ILE A 564 15.77 0.18 10.78
CA ILE A 564 17.09 0.49 11.36
C ILE A 564 17.11 0.12 12.85
N ASP A 565 17.63 -1.05 13.18
CA ASP A 565 17.74 -1.57 14.53
C ASP A 565 18.93 -2.53 14.67
N SER A 566 19.05 -3.19 15.81
CA SER A 566 20.13 -4.17 16.05
C SER A 566 20.16 -5.38 15.08
N ASN A 567 19.12 -5.60 14.27
CA ASN A 567 18.99 -6.68 13.28
C ASN A 567 18.71 -6.14 11.86
N THR A 568 19.16 -4.94 11.52
CA THR A 568 18.98 -4.37 10.17
C THR A 568 19.53 -5.28 9.07
N GLU A 569 20.76 -5.77 9.21
CA GLU A 569 21.40 -6.63 8.20
C GLU A 569 20.58 -7.91 7.96
N ASP A 570 20.07 -8.54 9.01
CA ASP A 570 19.22 -9.74 8.90
C ASP A 570 17.90 -9.41 8.19
N THR A 571 17.31 -8.26 8.51
CA THR A 571 16.04 -7.80 7.94
C THR A 571 16.18 -7.51 6.45
N GLU A 572 17.24 -6.80 6.04
CA GLU A 572 17.57 -6.54 4.65
C GLU A 572 17.91 -7.83 3.89
N SER A 573 18.62 -8.76 4.54
CA SER A 573 18.94 -10.08 3.97
C SER A 573 17.69 -10.89 3.66
N ILE A 574 16.70 -10.91 4.56
CA ILE A 574 15.41 -11.59 4.34
C ILE A 574 14.61 -10.95 3.20
N ILE A 575 14.58 -9.61 3.13
CA ILE A 575 13.93 -8.88 2.02
C ILE A 575 14.62 -9.22 0.69
N SER A 576 15.95 -9.25 0.68
CA SER A 576 16.76 -9.62 -0.49
C SER A 576 16.50 -11.06 -0.93
N ALA A 577 16.45 -12.00 0.01
CA ALA A 577 16.15 -13.40 -0.25
C ALA A 577 14.75 -13.59 -0.85
N ALA A 578 13.73 -12.88 -0.34
CA ALA A 578 12.38 -12.90 -0.90
C ALA A 578 12.35 -12.35 -2.34
N SER A 579 13.13 -11.30 -2.63
CA SER A 579 13.25 -10.77 -3.99
C SER A 579 13.89 -11.77 -4.95
N LEU A 580 14.94 -12.47 -4.51
CA LEU A 580 15.58 -13.54 -5.29
C LEU A 580 14.64 -14.73 -5.54
N GLN A 581 13.84 -15.11 -4.54
CA GLN A 581 12.83 -16.16 -4.69
C GLN A 581 11.82 -15.81 -5.78
N ILE A 582 11.27 -14.59 -5.76
CA ILE A 582 10.36 -14.11 -6.81
C ILE A 582 11.04 -14.15 -8.19
N ALA A 583 12.29 -13.70 -8.28
CA ALA A 583 13.03 -13.69 -9.54
C ALA A 583 13.33 -15.10 -10.08
N SER A 584 13.45 -16.11 -9.22
CA SER A 584 13.65 -17.50 -9.63
C SER A 584 12.36 -18.18 -10.14
N ASP A 585 11.20 -17.66 -9.75
CA ASP A 585 9.87 -18.17 -10.13
C ASP A 585 9.34 -17.56 -11.45
N THR A 586 9.98 -16.51 -11.98
CA THR A 586 9.59 -15.76 -13.20
C THR A 586 10.60 -15.93 -14.32
#